data_AF-A0A3A8EU83-F1
#
_entry.id   AF-A0A3A8EU83-F1
#
_cell.length_a   1.000
_cell.length_b   1.000
_cell.length_c   1.000
_cell.angle_alpha   90.00
_cell.angle_beta   90.00
_cell.angle_gamma   90.00
#
_symmetry.space_group_name_H-M   'P 1'
#
loop_
_entity.id
_entity.type
_entity.pdbx_description
1 polymer ?
#
loop_
_entity_poly.entity_id
_entity_poly.type
_entity_poly.pdbx_seq_one_letter_code
_entity_poly.pdbx_strand_id
1 'polypeptide(L)'
;MHSKKKSQRDGFFQNTAAFFKNYTGALISANEIKQSNFTGLNVAIIGANQSTVSYLDLITQHAASVKVFQIKPIFVLPQTEKGIHRLISHPLIIKNRRLFNNRVKSLLAIRYLDSQVQDQWLKRQLMPNSADEHKVFLKSDTYYSALQRHNCNLVTWPIVKISKHTLQTMEGIEHPADVIITTY
;
A
#
# COMPACT_ATOMS: atom_id res chain seq x y z
N MET A 1 -31.91 -1.95 -28.40
CA MET A 1 -31.35 -0.95 -27.47
C MET A 1 -31.12 -1.63 -26.11
N HIS A 2 -29.90 -2.13 -25.85
CA HIS A 2 -29.58 -2.76 -24.57
C HIS A 2 -29.25 -1.69 -23.54
N SER A 3 -30.15 -1.52 -22.57
CA SER A 3 -29.96 -0.65 -21.40
C SER A 3 -28.75 -1.13 -20.59
N LYS A 4 -27.63 -0.40 -20.68
CA LYS A 4 -26.50 -0.58 -19.75
C LYS A 4 -27.03 -0.28 -18.35
N LYS A 5 -27.13 -1.33 -17.51
CA LYS A 5 -27.25 -1.17 -16.05
C LYS A 5 -26.20 -0.14 -15.62
N LYS A 6 -26.62 1.06 -15.22
CA LYS A 6 -25.75 2.03 -14.54
C LYS A 6 -25.19 1.30 -13.33
N SER A 7 -23.91 0.93 -13.42
CA SER A 7 -23.19 0.35 -12.30
C SER A 7 -23.18 1.41 -11.21
N GLN A 8 -23.49 1.02 -9.99
CA GLN A 8 -23.60 1.88 -8.79
C GLN A 8 -22.27 2.59 -8.42
N ARG A 9 -21.26 2.56 -9.31
CA ARG A 9 -19.88 3.04 -9.16
C ARG A 9 -19.56 4.29 -10.00
N ASP A 10 -20.52 4.86 -10.72
CA ASP A 10 -20.31 6.01 -11.62
C ASP A 10 -19.90 7.33 -10.91
N GLY A 11 -19.81 7.34 -9.57
CA GLY A 11 -19.36 8.50 -8.78
C GLY A 11 -18.09 8.28 -7.94
N PHE A 12 -17.51 7.07 -7.92
CA PHE A 12 -16.31 6.78 -7.12
C PHE A 12 -15.08 6.70 -8.01
N PHE A 13 -13.97 7.28 -7.53
CA PHE A 13 -12.67 7.17 -8.20
C PHE A 13 -12.28 5.70 -8.38
N GLN A 14 -11.87 5.37 -9.59
CA GLN A 14 -11.30 4.07 -9.91
C GLN A 14 -9.88 4.29 -10.41
N ASN A 15 -8.94 3.46 -9.94
CA ASN A 15 -7.55 3.48 -10.39
C ASN A 15 -7.43 2.98 -11.84
N THR A 16 -7.92 3.79 -12.78
CA THR A 16 -7.97 3.53 -14.21
C THR A 16 -7.48 4.76 -14.95
N ALA A 17 -6.84 4.55 -16.10
CA ALA A 17 -6.21 5.63 -16.89
C ALA A 17 -7.15 6.81 -17.20
N ALA A 18 -8.46 6.58 -17.28
CA ALA A 18 -9.45 7.62 -17.54
C ALA A 18 -9.48 8.73 -16.47
N PHE A 19 -9.25 8.39 -15.20
CA PHE A 19 -9.27 9.36 -14.09
C PHE A 19 -7.98 10.19 -13.99
N PHE A 20 -6.91 9.77 -14.68
CA PHE A 20 -5.62 10.45 -14.69
C PHE A 20 -5.45 11.41 -15.87
N LYS A 21 -6.42 11.50 -16.79
CA LYS A 21 -6.30 12.32 -18.02
C LYS A 21 -5.98 13.80 -17.77
N ASN A 22 -6.42 14.36 -16.65
CA ASN A 22 -6.23 15.77 -16.32
C ASN A 22 -4.96 16.03 -15.52
N TYR A 23 -4.24 14.99 -15.11
CA TYR A 23 -3.01 15.10 -14.34
C TYR A 23 -1.85 15.44 -15.27
N THR A 24 -1.10 16.48 -14.92
CA THR A 24 0.02 17.00 -15.74
C THR A 24 1.38 16.61 -15.18
N GLY A 25 1.43 16.04 -13.96
CA GLY A 25 2.66 15.51 -13.38
C GLY A 25 3.07 14.15 -13.96
N ALA A 26 4.14 13.57 -13.42
CA ALA A 26 4.63 12.27 -13.86
C ALA A 26 3.75 11.12 -13.33
N LEU A 27 3.30 10.26 -14.23
CA LEU A 27 2.65 8.99 -13.89
C LEU A 27 3.65 7.86 -14.07
N ILE A 28 3.90 7.13 -13.00
CA ILE A 28 4.90 6.05 -12.97
C ILE A 28 4.20 4.74 -12.60
N SER A 29 4.45 3.70 -13.37
CA SER A 29 3.96 2.37 -13.01
C SER A 29 4.75 1.83 -11.82
N ALA A 30 4.09 1.05 -10.96
CA ALA A 30 4.75 0.43 -9.82
C ALA A 30 5.98 -0.44 -10.19
N ASN A 31 6.10 -0.90 -11.44
CA ASN A 31 7.25 -1.66 -11.92
C ASN A 31 8.48 -0.79 -12.22
N GLU A 32 8.27 0.49 -12.51
CA GLU A 32 9.30 1.46 -12.93
C GLU A 32 9.88 2.25 -11.75
N ILE A 33 9.37 2.02 -10.53
CA ILE A 33 9.80 2.70 -9.29
C ILE A 33 11.33 2.64 -9.15
N LYS A 34 11.94 1.50 -9.45
CA LYS A 34 13.40 1.30 -9.25
C LYS A 34 14.26 2.16 -10.17
N GLN A 35 13.73 2.59 -11.31
CA GLN A 35 14.46 3.33 -12.33
C GLN A 35 14.18 4.83 -12.26
N SER A 36 13.26 5.24 -11.39
CA SER A 36 12.75 6.61 -11.30
C SER A 36 13.45 7.38 -10.17
N ASN A 37 13.68 8.67 -10.39
CA ASN A 37 14.23 9.56 -9.38
C ASN A 37 13.10 10.31 -8.66
N PHE A 38 13.05 10.19 -7.33
CA PHE A 38 12.03 10.85 -6.49
C PHE A 38 12.60 12.02 -5.68
N THR A 39 13.87 12.39 -5.89
CA THR A 39 14.57 13.39 -5.06
C THR A 39 13.83 14.72 -5.05
N GLY A 40 13.39 15.15 -3.86
CA GLY A 40 12.72 16.44 -3.67
C GLY A 40 11.28 16.52 -4.17
N LEU A 41 10.69 15.42 -4.67
CA LEU A 41 9.34 15.42 -5.24
C LEU A 41 8.28 15.07 -4.19
N ASN A 42 7.05 15.56 -4.42
CA ASN A 42 5.87 15.11 -3.70
C ASN A 42 5.29 13.88 -4.40
N VAL A 43 5.40 12.72 -3.76
CA VAL A 43 5.00 11.45 -4.34
C VAL A 43 3.67 10.97 -3.75
N ALA A 44 2.72 10.65 -4.60
CA ALA A 44 1.48 10.01 -4.22
C ALA A 44 1.45 8.55 -4.71
N ILE A 45 1.27 7.61 -3.78
CA ILE A 45 1.16 6.19 -4.10
C ILE A 45 -0.32 5.80 -4.01
N ILE A 46 -0.91 5.36 -5.11
CA ILE A 46 -2.32 4.99 -5.16
C ILE A 46 -2.45 3.47 -5.15
N GLY A 47 -2.91 2.95 -4.01
CA GLY A 47 -3.02 1.51 -3.77
C GLY A 47 -1.73 0.90 -3.22
N ALA A 48 -1.79 -0.39 -2.94
CA ALA A 48 -0.65 -1.16 -2.43
C ALA A 48 -0.50 -2.46 -3.23
N ASN A 49 0.71 -2.68 -3.73
CA ASN A 49 1.13 -3.90 -4.41
C ASN A 49 2.53 -4.30 -3.94
N GLN A 50 3.03 -5.45 -4.40
CA GLN A 50 4.31 -5.96 -3.93
C GLN A 50 5.46 -4.97 -4.17
N SER A 51 5.51 -4.32 -5.34
CA SER A 51 6.57 -3.36 -5.68
C SER A 51 6.53 -2.11 -4.81
N THR A 52 5.36 -1.48 -4.66
CA THR A 52 5.19 -0.28 -3.80
C THR A 52 5.56 -0.57 -2.35
N VAL A 53 5.16 -1.73 -1.82
CA VAL A 53 5.46 -2.13 -0.44
C VAL A 53 6.94 -2.47 -0.22
N SER A 54 7.62 -3.03 -1.22
CA SER A 54 9.06 -3.27 -1.16
C SER A 54 9.90 -2.00 -1.32
N TYR A 55 9.48 -1.06 -2.17
CA TYR A 55 10.26 0.15 -2.48
C TYR A 55 9.80 1.41 -1.73
N LEU A 56 8.78 1.32 -0.86
CA LEU A 56 8.30 2.46 -0.08
C LEU A 56 9.43 3.14 0.70
N ASP A 57 10.32 2.35 1.29
CA ASP A 57 11.47 2.86 2.04
C ASP A 57 12.44 3.66 1.15
N LEU A 58 12.69 3.19 -0.07
CA LEU A 58 13.55 3.89 -1.03
C LEU A 58 12.92 5.22 -1.45
N ILE A 59 11.63 5.23 -1.75
CA ILE A 59 10.90 6.45 -2.16
C ILE A 59 10.95 7.47 -1.02
N THR A 60 10.61 7.05 0.20
CA THR A 60 10.58 7.94 1.38
C THR A 60 11.96 8.45 1.80
N GLN A 61 13.07 7.81 1.42
CA GLN A 61 14.42 8.36 1.67
C GLN A 61 14.75 9.58 0.79
N HIS A 62 14.20 9.64 -0.42
CA HIS A 62 14.58 10.66 -1.42
C HIS A 62 13.48 11.71 -1.64
N ALA A 63 12.22 11.33 -1.50
CA ALA A 63 11.08 12.21 -1.70
C ALA A 63 10.97 13.28 -0.60
N ALA A 64 10.55 14.49 -1.00
CA ALA A 64 10.24 15.55 -0.04
C ALA A 64 9.02 15.20 0.81
N SER A 65 8.00 14.60 0.19
CA SER A 65 6.81 14.10 0.86
C SER A 65 6.26 12.87 0.15
N VAL A 66 5.78 11.88 0.89
CA VAL A 66 5.13 10.68 0.37
C VAL A 66 3.75 10.55 1.00
N LYS A 67 2.73 10.38 0.17
CA LYS A 67 1.35 10.11 0.60
C LYS A 67 0.91 8.77 0.05
N VAL A 68 0.58 7.84 0.94
CA VAL A 68 0.10 6.50 0.58
C VAL A 68 -1.41 6.48 0.68
N PHE A 69 -2.10 6.42 -0.45
CA PHE A 69 -3.55 6.33 -0.52
C PHE A 69 -3.98 4.87 -0.46
N GLN A 70 -4.46 4.45 0.71
CA GLN A 70 -4.82 3.07 1.00
C GLN A 70 -6.13 3.01 1.77
N ILE A 71 -7.20 2.65 1.05
CA ILE A 71 -8.54 2.50 1.64
C ILE A 71 -8.63 1.20 2.45
N LYS A 72 -7.99 0.12 1.96
CA LYS A 72 -8.05 -1.21 2.59
C LYS A 72 -6.69 -1.62 3.14
N PRO A 73 -6.56 -1.95 4.45
CA PRO A 73 -5.35 -2.52 5.01
C PRO A 73 -5.00 -3.87 4.37
N ILE A 74 -3.71 -4.15 4.23
CA ILE A 74 -3.16 -5.37 3.61
C ILE A 74 -2.32 -6.15 4.63
N PHE A 75 -2.26 -7.47 4.46
CA PHE A 75 -1.36 -8.28 5.28
C PHE A 75 0.07 -8.16 4.74
N VAL A 76 0.99 -7.66 5.56
CA VAL A 76 2.43 -7.65 5.24
C VAL A 76 3.14 -8.69 6.09
N LEU A 77 3.91 -9.53 5.43
CA LEU A 77 4.79 -10.50 6.04
C LEU A 77 6.24 -10.03 5.91
N PRO A 78 7.11 -10.39 6.85
CA PRO A 78 8.55 -10.16 6.69
C PRO A 78 9.08 -10.94 5.48
N GLN A 79 9.95 -10.29 4.72
CA GLN A 79 10.61 -10.83 3.54
C GLN A 79 11.90 -11.58 3.91
N THR A 80 12.72 -11.03 4.83
CA THR A 80 13.95 -11.70 5.24
C THR A 80 13.69 -12.76 6.31
N GLU A 81 14.30 -13.92 6.08
CA GLU A 81 14.25 -15.05 6.99
C GLU A 81 15.14 -14.86 8.25
N LYS A 82 15.78 -13.70 8.44
CA LYS A 82 16.83 -13.52 9.48
C LYS A 82 16.35 -13.84 10.90
N GLY A 83 15.05 -13.67 11.19
CA GLY A 83 14.45 -14.06 12.48
C GLY A 83 13.64 -15.35 12.46
N ILE A 84 13.09 -15.73 11.31
CA ILE A 84 12.11 -16.83 11.20
C ILE A 84 12.72 -18.09 10.59
N HIS A 85 13.91 -18.02 9.99
CA HIS A 85 14.60 -19.19 9.45
C HIS A 85 14.74 -20.27 10.51
N ARG A 86 15.18 -19.95 11.73
CA ARG A 86 15.28 -20.95 12.81
C ARG A 86 13.95 -21.61 13.16
N LEU A 87 12.85 -20.88 13.09
CA LEU A 87 11.52 -21.41 13.40
C LEU A 87 10.93 -22.18 12.22
N ILE A 88 11.06 -21.68 10.99
CA ILE A 88 10.50 -22.30 9.77
C ILE A 88 11.34 -23.50 9.31
N SER A 89 12.67 -23.45 9.48
CA SER A 89 13.58 -24.56 9.13
C SER A 89 13.54 -25.72 10.13
N HIS A 90 12.75 -25.61 11.20
CA HIS A 90 12.60 -26.72 12.13
C HIS A 90 11.99 -27.93 11.38
N PRO A 91 12.56 -29.14 11.49
CA PRO A 91 12.15 -30.31 10.69
C PRO A 91 10.66 -30.67 10.84
N LEU A 92 10.06 -30.31 11.99
CA LEU A 92 8.62 -30.49 12.24
C LEU A 92 7.73 -29.52 11.44
N ILE A 93 8.20 -28.31 11.14
CA ILE A 93 7.46 -27.28 10.39
C ILE A 93 7.65 -27.49 8.88
N ILE A 94 8.85 -27.91 8.44
CA ILE A 94 9.14 -28.28 7.04
C ILE A 94 8.25 -29.45 6.57
N LYS A 95 8.10 -30.50 7.40
CA LYS A 95 7.23 -31.65 7.06
C LYS A 95 5.75 -31.25 6.93
N ASN A 96 5.32 -30.23 7.65
CA ASN A 96 3.94 -29.77 7.69
C ASN A 96 3.74 -28.41 7.01
N ARG A 97 4.29 -28.22 5.81
CA ARG A 97 4.02 -27.05 4.94
C ARG A 97 2.52 -26.79 4.67
N ARG A 98 1.64 -27.78 4.90
CA ARG A 98 0.17 -27.66 4.89
C ARG A 98 -0.41 -26.84 6.06
N LEU A 99 0.34 -26.63 7.15
CA LEU A 99 -0.09 -25.80 8.29
C LEU A 99 0.05 -24.30 8.03
N PHE A 100 0.72 -23.87 6.96
CA PHE A 100 0.74 -22.49 6.47
C PHE A 100 -0.60 -22.09 5.80
N ASN A 101 -1.70 -22.35 6.50
CA ASN A 101 -3.04 -21.92 6.14
C ASN A 101 -3.15 -20.39 6.24
N ASN A 102 -4.13 -19.82 5.53
CA ASN A 102 -4.40 -18.38 5.52
C ASN A 102 -4.62 -17.80 6.93
N ARG A 103 -5.07 -18.62 7.90
CA ARG A 103 -5.22 -18.23 9.31
C ARG A 103 -3.87 -18.01 10.02
N VAL A 104 -2.91 -18.91 9.80
CA VAL A 104 -1.56 -18.79 10.40
C VAL A 104 -0.83 -17.60 9.78
N LYS A 105 -0.94 -17.43 8.45
CA LYS A 105 -0.37 -16.27 7.75
C LYS A 105 -0.96 -14.95 8.24
N SER A 106 -2.29 -14.86 8.44
CA SER A 106 -2.90 -13.64 8.97
C SER A 106 -2.44 -13.35 10.40
N LEU A 107 -2.33 -14.36 11.26
CA LEU A 107 -1.85 -14.19 12.62
C LEU A 107 -0.38 -13.71 12.65
N LEU A 108 0.47 -14.30 11.82
CA LEU A 108 1.87 -13.88 11.69
C LEU A 108 2.00 -12.44 11.20
N ALA A 109 1.20 -12.05 10.20
CA ALA A 109 1.19 -10.68 9.69
C ALA A 109 0.70 -9.67 10.73
N ILE A 110 -0.35 -9.99 11.51
CA ILE A 110 -0.83 -9.12 12.59
C ILE A 110 0.22 -8.98 13.68
N ARG A 111 0.81 -10.09 14.12
CA ARG A 111 1.88 -10.06 15.12
C ARG A 111 3.11 -9.27 14.63
N TYR A 112 3.41 -9.36 13.33
CA TYR A 112 4.46 -8.58 12.70
C TYR A 112 4.15 -7.07 12.72
N LEU A 113 2.95 -6.67 12.26
CA LEU A 113 2.44 -5.29 12.37
C LEU A 113 2.57 -4.77 13.81
N ASP A 114 2.12 -5.56 14.78
CA ASP A 114 2.13 -5.20 16.20
C ASP A 114 3.53 -4.93 16.75
N SER A 115 4.51 -5.70 16.29
CA SER A 115 5.91 -5.55 16.70
C SER A 115 6.64 -4.37 16.04
N GLN A 116 6.22 -3.98 14.84
CA GLN A 116 6.88 -2.93 14.05
C GLN A 116 6.28 -1.53 14.28
N VAL A 117 4.96 -1.45 14.50
CA VAL A 117 4.24 -0.18 14.63
C VAL A 117 3.97 0.12 16.10
N GLN A 118 4.56 1.21 16.59
CA GLN A 118 4.40 1.65 17.99
C GLN A 118 3.13 2.49 18.19
N ASP A 119 2.80 3.35 17.22
CA ASP A 119 1.62 4.20 17.29
C ASP A 119 0.32 3.37 17.21
N GLN A 120 -0.54 3.54 18.21
CA GLN A 120 -1.82 2.86 18.31
C GLN A 120 -2.81 3.32 17.24
N TRP A 121 -2.74 4.59 16.80
CA TRP A 121 -3.65 5.08 15.77
C TRP A 121 -3.30 4.51 14.41
N LEU A 122 -2.03 4.63 13.99
CA LEU A 122 -1.54 4.03 12.75
C LEU A 122 -1.77 2.51 12.71
N LYS A 123 -1.56 1.83 13.84
CA LYS A 123 -1.83 0.39 13.96
C LYS A 123 -3.29 0.04 13.66
N ARG A 124 -4.26 0.81 14.17
CA ARG A 124 -5.69 0.59 13.88
C ARG A 124 -6.01 0.79 12.41
N GLN A 125 -5.42 1.81 11.78
CA GLN A 125 -5.61 2.07 10.34
C GLN A 125 -5.04 0.95 9.46
N LEU A 126 -3.90 0.37 9.87
CA LEU A 126 -3.23 -0.69 9.14
C LEU A 126 -3.74 -2.10 9.48
N MET A 127 -4.62 -2.25 10.47
CA MET A 127 -5.07 -3.56 10.94
C MET A 127 -5.99 -4.23 9.92
N PRO A 128 -5.56 -5.33 9.27
CA PRO A 128 -6.37 -5.99 8.25
C PRO A 128 -7.45 -6.88 8.85
N ASN A 129 -8.59 -6.99 8.17
CA ASN A 129 -9.66 -7.89 8.58
C ASN A 129 -9.28 -9.36 8.36
N SER A 130 -9.09 -10.11 9.45
CA SER A 130 -8.75 -11.53 9.42
C SER A 130 -9.88 -12.46 9.00
N ALA A 131 -11.13 -12.00 8.99
CA ALA A 131 -12.28 -12.81 8.57
C ALA A 131 -12.48 -12.82 7.04
N ASP A 132 -11.79 -11.94 6.31
CA ASP A 132 -11.93 -11.83 4.85
C ASP A 132 -11.43 -13.11 4.14
N GLU A 133 -12.16 -13.56 3.13
CA GLU A 133 -11.84 -14.75 2.34
C GLU A 133 -10.71 -14.48 1.35
N HIS A 134 -10.70 -13.28 0.76
CA HIS A 134 -9.74 -12.86 -0.27
C HIS A 134 -8.56 -12.09 0.33
N LYS A 135 -7.74 -12.78 1.13
CA LYS A 135 -6.55 -12.19 1.76
C LYS A 135 -5.40 -12.04 0.77
N VAL A 136 -4.90 -10.82 0.63
CA VAL A 136 -3.66 -10.53 -0.10
C VAL A 136 -2.52 -10.41 0.91
N PHE A 137 -1.48 -11.22 0.72
CA PHE A 137 -0.26 -11.21 1.53
C PHE A 137 0.88 -10.62 0.70
N LEU A 138 1.42 -9.49 1.14
CA LEU A 138 2.62 -8.89 0.58
C LEU A 138 3.82 -9.14 1.48
N LYS A 139 5.03 -8.97 0.96
CA LYS A 139 6.27 -9.20 1.70
C LYS A 139 7.14 -7.95 1.74
N SER A 140 7.48 -7.45 2.92
CA SER A 140 8.46 -6.38 3.07
C SER A 140 8.93 -6.27 4.51
N ASP A 141 10.23 -6.02 4.66
CA ASP A 141 10.86 -5.78 5.95
C ASP A 141 10.78 -4.31 6.38
N THR A 142 10.70 -3.39 5.41
CA THR A 142 10.87 -1.94 5.63
C THR A 142 9.58 -1.14 5.48
N TYR A 143 8.46 -1.78 5.12
CA TYR A 143 7.20 -1.09 4.86
C TYR A 143 6.67 -0.32 6.08
N TYR A 144 6.57 -0.97 7.23
CA TYR A 144 6.05 -0.33 8.45
C TYR A 144 7.00 0.73 9.03
N SER A 145 8.31 0.56 8.87
CA SER A 145 9.27 1.59 9.25
C SER A 145 9.17 2.81 8.33
N ALA A 146 8.96 2.60 7.03
CA ALA A 146 8.82 3.69 6.06
C ALA A 146 7.53 4.50 6.25
N LEU A 147 6.42 3.86 6.65
CA LEU A 147 5.17 4.54 6.99
C LEU A 147 5.26 5.42 8.25
N GLN A 148 6.18 5.13 9.16
CA GLN A 148 6.37 5.89 10.40
C GLN A 148 7.32 7.08 10.24
N ARG A 149 7.88 7.30 9.03
CA ARG A 149 8.75 8.45 8.78
C ARG A 149 7.96 9.75 8.75
N HIS A 150 8.60 10.83 9.19
CA HIS A 150 7.99 12.17 9.28
C HIS A 150 7.50 12.73 7.93
N ASN A 151 8.10 12.30 6.82
CA ASN A 151 7.72 12.73 5.47
C ASN A 151 6.72 11.78 4.79
N CYS A 152 6.24 10.75 5.48
CA CYS A 152 5.33 9.74 4.94
C CYS A 152 3.98 9.78 5.68
N ASN A 153 2.89 9.98 4.93
CA ASN A 153 1.55 10.03 5.49
C ASN A 153 0.65 8.96 4.85
N LEU A 154 -0.01 8.17 5.69
CA LEU A 154 -1.04 7.22 5.27
C LEU A 154 -2.39 7.94 5.17
N VAL A 155 -3.00 7.92 3.97
CA VAL A 155 -4.31 8.51 3.71
C VAL A 155 -5.29 7.38 3.43
N THR A 156 -6.27 7.19 4.33
CA THR A 156 -7.28 6.13 4.23
C THR A 156 -8.56 6.58 3.51
N TRP A 157 -8.70 7.88 3.28
CA TRP A 157 -9.86 8.45 2.59
C TRP A 157 -9.82 8.16 1.09
N PRO A 158 -10.99 7.89 0.46
CA PRO A 158 -11.07 7.70 -0.97
C PRO A 158 -10.76 9.01 -1.69
N ILE A 159 -10.07 8.88 -2.83
CA ILE A 159 -9.85 9.97 -3.77
C ILE A 159 -11.18 10.24 -4.49
N VAL A 160 -11.52 11.50 -4.71
CA VAL A 160 -12.73 11.92 -5.44
C VAL A 160 -12.36 12.42 -6.83
N LYS A 161 -11.31 13.25 -6.90
CA LYS A 161 -10.90 13.91 -8.14
C LYS A 161 -9.39 14.10 -8.19
N ILE A 162 -8.84 13.98 -9.38
CA ILE A 162 -7.45 14.33 -9.69
C ILE A 162 -7.47 15.59 -10.53
N SER A 163 -6.87 16.64 -10.00
CA SER A 163 -6.62 17.91 -10.68
C SER A 163 -5.23 17.86 -11.34
N LYS A 164 -4.77 18.98 -11.92
CA LYS A 164 -3.49 19.06 -12.65
C LYS A 164 -2.28 18.58 -11.81
N HIS A 165 -2.19 19.04 -10.56
CA HIS A 165 -1.09 18.75 -9.64
C HIS A 165 -1.56 18.37 -8.22
N THR A 166 -2.87 18.14 -8.03
CA THR A 166 -3.44 17.84 -6.70
C THR A 166 -4.40 16.67 -6.76
N LEU A 167 -4.40 15.87 -5.69
CA LEU A 167 -5.36 14.80 -5.42
C LEU A 167 -6.35 15.28 -4.38
N GLN A 168 -7.63 15.29 -4.73
CA GLN A 168 -8.70 15.67 -3.80
C GLN A 168 -9.28 14.41 -3.16
N THR A 169 -9.26 14.36 -1.82
CA THR A 169 -9.91 13.30 -1.05
C THR A 169 -11.34 13.67 -0.67
N MET A 170 -12.12 12.67 -0.24
CA MET A 170 -13.51 12.87 0.19
C MET A 170 -13.64 13.73 1.45
N GLU A 171 -12.57 13.89 2.22
CA GLU A 171 -12.50 14.85 3.33
C GLU A 171 -12.57 16.31 2.85
N GLY A 172 -12.35 16.56 1.56
CA GLY A 172 -12.26 17.90 0.97
C GLY A 172 -10.85 18.47 0.97
N ILE A 173 -9.86 17.71 1.44
CA ILE A 173 -8.44 18.11 1.46
C ILE A 173 -7.82 17.84 0.09
N GLU A 174 -7.05 18.83 -0.39
CA GLU A 174 -6.21 18.68 -1.56
C GLU A 174 -4.78 18.31 -1.17
N HIS A 175 -4.26 17.26 -1.80
CA HIS A 175 -2.91 16.79 -1.60
C HIS A 175 -2.08 17.08 -2.85
N PRO A 176 -1.09 17.99 -2.78
CA PRO A 176 -0.16 18.20 -3.89
C PRO A 176 0.66 16.94 -4.13
N ALA A 177 0.84 16.62 -5.41
CA ALA A 177 1.66 15.52 -5.90
C ALA A 177 2.28 15.89 -7.25
N ASP A 178 3.59 15.74 -7.35
CA ASP A 178 4.37 15.91 -8.58
C ASP A 178 4.47 14.59 -9.36
N VAL A 179 4.49 13.48 -8.61
CA VAL A 179 4.55 12.12 -9.15
C VAL A 179 3.44 11.28 -8.55
N ILE A 180 2.69 10.58 -9.40
CA ILE A 180 1.73 9.57 -8.99
C ILE A 180 2.25 8.19 -9.38
N ILE A 181 2.29 7.27 -8.41
CA ILE A 181 2.60 5.86 -8.62
C ILE A 181 1.28 5.09 -8.69
N THR A 182 1.02 4.46 -9.84
CA THR A 182 -0.17 3.65 -10.09
C THR A 182 0.13 2.16 -10.12
N THR A 183 -0.80 1.34 -9.65
CA THR A 183 -0.62 -0.11 -9.48
C THR A 183 -1.52 -0.97 -10.39
N TYR A 184 -2.18 -0.39 -11.40
CA TYR A 184 -3.07 -1.11 -12.32
C TYR A 184 -2.32 -1.87 -13.42
#